data_AF-A0A1J0AD95-F1
#
_entry.id   AF-A0A1J0AD95-F1
#
_cell.length_a   1.000
_cell.length_b   1.000
_cell.length_c   1.000
_cell.angle_alpha   90.00
_cell.angle_beta   90.00
_cell.angle_gamma   90.00
#
_symmetry.space_group_name_H-M   'P 1'
#
loop_
_entity.id
_entity.type
_entity.pdbx_description
1 polymer ?
#
loop_
_entity_poly.entity_id
_entity_poly.type
_entity_poly.pdbx_seq_one_letter_code
_entity_poly.pdbx_strand_id
1 'polypeptide(L)'
;MKWSVLSQRVAVAVGLVIIALWVVGPGARWVTPRIQDVDALAGFVSTLAEVLAGVLGFTISAVAIVVQLSAERFSPKVTELFLRERTNLLTILFLIIANLISVWTTLAFAFDPIPFGLVVINLLLGSMAFIILIPYFIFVLDFLQPSSIIQSLERQVQQGIQQRFNPAESLTQITEAHRSCISALGEFRSIAISAIQQRDQAIILGCLESLRDLAIFYGDYKSQLPAIWFRLTPPVYKDSEFISVDAMKLREIEAQKIWLEVKIFRQYQGILTNSLLVSAETCTLVGICTREIGEQALDLGHGHIIHLTVKFFNTYLRLVVNQRDIRAGYNIIKQYRLLAEQSLLQGFDATALEIGQHFRYYSIIAYKASLFFLCETFAYDLGHLVQTCSNLGDEVHRSLLDIFLKIDQDPESEQQEQSSRGVRKSQVKLAAYYLSRGDKYLADLIFHDMHHEPYTRVQIICEELLSTGEDFWEFTDRGESFYYLEPELRPYVQEFFSWFYPPSVPAPG
;
A
#
# COMPACT_ATOMS: atom_id res chain seq x y z
N MET A 1 22.30 24.65 1.45
CA MET A 1 21.60 25.14 0.25
C MET A 1 21.72 24.09 -0.85
N LYS A 2 20.84 23.07 -0.84
CA LYS A 2 20.88 21.94 -1.78
C LYS A 2 20.36 22.44 -3.13
N TRP A 3 21.27 22.67 -4.09
CA TRP A 3 20.87 22.84 -5.49
C TRP A 3 20.12 21.57 -5.90
N SER A 4 18.88 21.71 -6.37
CA SER A 4 18.11 20.56 -6.86
C SER A 4 18.89 19.91 -7.99
N VAL A 5 18.88 18.58 -8.08
CA VAL A 5 19.58 17.82 -9.16
C VAL A 5 19.23 18.38 -10.55
N LEU A 6 18.02 18.92 -10.71
CA LEU A 6 17.55 19.62 -11.90
C LEU A 6 18.38 20.89 -12.22
N SER A 7 18.69 21.71 -11.22
CA SER A 7 19.50 22.93 -11.40
C SER A 7 20.96 22.65 -11.76
N GLN A 8 21.53 21.55 -11.27
CA GLN A 8 22.86 21.08 -11.69
C GLN A 8 22.84 20.54 -13.12
N ARG A 9 21.82 19.76 -13.50
CA ARG A 9 21.63 19.26 -14.87
C ARG A 9 21.45 20.40 -15.87
N VAL A 10 20.66 21.42 -15.52
CA VAL A 10 20.47 22.63 -16.34
C VAL A 10 21.77 23.45 -16.42
N ALA A 11 22.52 23.61 -15.32
CA ALA A 11 23.79 24.34 -15.34
C ALA A 11 24.86 23.66 -16.21
N VAL A 12 24.91 22.32 -16.22
CA VAL A 12 25.83 21.56 -17.10
C VAL A 12 25.39 21.67 -18.56
N ALA A 13 24.09 21.54 -18.86
CA ALA A 13 23.58 21.69 -20.22
C ALA A 13 23.78 23.13 -20.75
N VAL A 14 23.51 24.14 -19.93
CA VAL A 14 23.76 25.56 -20.25
C VAL A 14 25.26 25.81 -20.38
N GLY A 15 26.10 25.22 -19.52
CA GLY A 15 27.56 25.29 -19.63
C GLY A 15 28.07 24.68 -20.93
N LEU A 16 27.54 23.53 -21.35
CA LEU A 16 27.89 22.87 -22.61
C LEU A 16 27.39 23.64 -23.84
N VAL A 17 26.20 24.25 -23.77
CA VAL A 17 25.67 25.12 -24.84
C VAL A 17 26.47 26.42 -24.92
N ILE A 18 26.87 27.00 -23.78
CA ILE A 18 27.75 28.18 -23.74
C ILE A 18 29.10 27.80 -24.31
N ILE A 19 29.70 26.66 -23.96
CA ILE A 19 30.96 26.17 -24.55
C ILE A 19 30.80 25.93 -26.05
N ALA A 20 29.69 25.34 -26.50
CA ALA A 20 29.40 25.17 -27.92
C ALA A 20 29.28 26.51 -28.64
N LEU A 21 28.57 27.49 -28.07
CA LEU A 21 28.48 28.86 -28.60
C LEU A 21 29.82 29.62 -28.53
N TRP A 22 30.66 29.35 -27.53
CA TRP A 22 31.99 29.93 -27.35
C TRP A 22 33.06 29.28 -28.23
N VAL A 23 32.84 28.05 -28.71
CA VAL A 23 33.71 27.39 -29.68
C VAL A 23 33.25 27.72 -31.10
N VAL A 24 31.93 27.76 -31.34
CA VAL A 24 31.33 28.05 -32.65
C VAL A 24 31.35 29.53 -32.98
N GLY A 25 31.15 30.44 -32.02
CA GLY A 25 31.12 31.90 -32.25
C GLY A 25 32.46 32.49 -32.71
N PRO A 26 33.58 32.24 -32.00
CA PRO A 26 34.92 32.60 -32.44
C PRO A 26 35.40 31.72 -33.60
N GLY A 27 35.04 30.43 -33.63
CA GLY A 27 35.34 29.53 -34.74
C GLY A 27 34.74 30.00 -36.07
N ALA A 28 33.49 30.47 -36.09
CA ALA A 28 32.83 31.00 -37.27
C ALA A 28 33.50 32.27 -37.82
N ARG A 29 34.05 33.13 -36.96
CA ARG A 29 34.81 34.33 -37.38
C ARG A 29 36.23 34.01 -37.85
N TRP A 30 36.82 32.89 -37.40
CA TRP A 30 38.10 32.37 -37.88
C TRP A 30 37.99 31.51 -39.15
N VAL A 31 36.81 30.94 -39.41
CA VAL A 31 36.51 30.09 -40.57
C VAL A 31 36.11 30.94 -41.80
N THR A 32 35.54 32.14 -41.61
CA THR A 32 35.10 33.01 -42.71
C THR A 32 36.14 33.36 -43.79
N PRO A 33 37.47 33.45 -43.53
CA PRO A 33 38.44 33.65 -44.61
C PRO A 33 39.01 32.34 -45.19
N ARG A 34 38.62 31.15 -44.68
CA ARG A 34 39.26 29.85 -44.97
C ARG A 34 38.33 28.73 -45.47
N ILE A 35 37.05 28.99 -45.72
CA ILE A 35 36.21 28.04 -46.50
C ILE A 35 36.60 28.18 -47.98
N GLN A 36 37.72 27.56 -48.37
CA GLN A 36 38.15 27.52 -49.78
C GLN A 36 37.54 26.35 -50.56
N ASP A 37 36.89 25.41 -49.86
CA ASP A 37 36.38 24.17 -50.44
C ASP A 37 34.92 23.94 -50.03
N VAL A 38 34.00 24.40 -50.89
CA VAL A 38 32.54 24.29 -50.69
C VAL A 38 32.11 22.82 -50.71
N ASP A 39 32.77 22.00 -51.52
CA ASP A 39 32.48 20.57 -51.64
C ASP A 39 32.81 19.83 -50.33
N ALA A 40 33.89 20.21 -49.65
CA ALA A 40 34.25 19.66 -48.34
C ALA A 40 33.21 20.02 -47.25
N LEU A 41 32.68 21.25 -47.27
CA LEU A 41 31.65 21.71 -46.33
C LEU A 41 30.31 20.99 -46.57
N ALA A 42 29.91 20.86 -47.84
CA ALA A 42 28.72 20.11 -48.24
C ALA A 42 28.84 18.62 -47.84
N GLY A 43 30.02 18.03 -48.06
CA GLY A 43 30.34 16.67 -47.62
C GLY A 43 30.21 16.49 -46.10
N PHE A 44 30.76 17.41 -45.30
CA PHE A 44 30.63 17.37 -43.84
C PHE A 44 29.17 17.47 -43.37
N VAL A 45 28.37 18.37 -43.97
CA VAL A 45 26.94 18.51 -43.65
C VAL A 45 26.16 17.25 -44.01
N SER A 46 26.49 16.60 -45.12
CA SER A 46 25.89 15.31 -45.50
C SER A 46 26.23 14.21 -44.49
N THR A 47 27.50 14.10 -44.09
CA THR A 47 27.91 13.14 -43.03
C THR A 47 27.22 13.44 -41.71
N LEU A 48 27.09 14.72 -41.32
CA LEU A 48 26.37 15.10 -40.11
C LEU A 48 24.88 14.68 -40.18
N ALA A 49 24.24 14.83 -41.35
CA ALA A 49 22.88 14.37 -41.57
C ALA A 49 22.74 12.85 -41.38
N GLU A 50 23.67 12.07 -41.95
CA GLU A 50 23.70 10.61 -41.79
C GLU A 50 23.89 10.20 -40.33
N VAL A 51 24.81 10.84 -39.61
CA VAL A 51 25.06 10.54 -38.19
C VAL A 51 23.84 10.93 -37.35
N LEU A 52 23.22 12.10 -37.57
CA LEU A 52 22.01 12.51 -36.85
C LEU A 52 20.83 11.56 -37.11
N ALA A 53 20.72 11.02 -38.32
CA ALA A 53 19.71 10.02 -38.67
C ALA A 53 19.98 8.70 -37.95
N GLY A 54 21.24 8.29 -37.89
CA GLY A 54 21.69 7.13 -37.11
C GLY A 54 21.43 7.29 -35.61
N VAL A 55 21.70 8.47 -35.04
CA VAL A 55 21.41 8.77 -33.63
C VAL A 55 19.92 8.72 -33.35
N LEU A 56 19.09 9.30 -34.22
CA LEU A 56 17.63 9.21 -34.08
C LEU A 56 17.15 7.75 -34.10
N GLY A 57 17.60 6.96 -35.09
CA GLY A 57 17.26 5.55 -35.22
C GLY A 57 17.70 4.70 -34.03
N PHE A 58 18.93 4.91 -33.55
CA PHE A 58 19.46 4.29 -32.35
C PHE A 58 18.64 4.67 -31.11
N THR A 59 18.32 5.96 -30.95
CA THR A 59 17.56 6.46 -29.80
C THR A 59 16.17 5.85 -29.75
N ILE A 60 15.43 5.85 -30.87
CA ILE A 60 14.10 5.26 -30.96
C ILE A 60 14.18 3.76 -30.65
N SER A 61 15.14 3.04 -31.22
CA SER A 61 15.27 1.60 -31.03
C SER A 61 15.62 1.23 -29.58
N ALA A 62 16.61 1.91 -29.00
CA ALA A 62 17.01 1.68 -27.61
C ALA A 62 15.85 1.97 -26.65
N VAL A 63 15.18 3.11 -26.83
CA VAL A 63 14.01 3.49 -26.02
C VAL A 63 12.88 2.48 -26.16
N ALA A 64 12.54 2.07 -27.39
CA ALA A 64 11.49 1.09 -27.63
C ALA A 64 11.78 -0.23 -26.92
N ILE A 65 13.02 -0.72 -26.97
CA ILE A 65 13.44 -1.94 -26.27
C ILE A 65 13.27 -1.79 -24.75
N VAL A 66 13.78 -0.70 -24.15
CA VAL A 66 13.72 -0.53 -22.69
C VAL A 66 12.28 -0.34 -22.21
N VAL A 67 11.45 0.39 -22.97
CA VAL A 67 10.01 0.54 -22.68
C VAL A 67 9.30 -0.79 -22.79
N GLN A 68 9.57 -1.58 -23.83
CA GLN A 68 8.97 -2.90 -24.02
C GLN A 68 9.33 -3.87 -22.90
N LEU A 69 10.62 -3.95 -22.53
CA LEU A 69 11.08 -4.74 -21.39
C LEU A 69 10.38 -4.33 -20.09
N SER A 70 10.19 -3.03 -19.88
CA SER A 70 9.50 -2.51 -18.70
C SER A 70 8.00 -2.79 -18.72
N ALA A 71 7.37 -2.73 -19.90
CA ALA A 71 5.95 -3.03 -20.08
C ALA A 71 5.63 -4.51 -19.87
N GLU A 72 6.51 -5.40 -20.36
CA GLU A 72 6.44 -6.85 -20.11
C GLU A 72 6.67 -7.16 -18.63
N ARG A 73 7.58 -6.42 -17.97
CA ARG A 73 7.88 -6.61 -16.56
C ARG A 73 6.79 -6.07 -15.63
N PHE A 74 6.21 -4.90 -15.88
CA PHE A 74 5.36 -4.23 -14.88
C PHE A 74 3.90 -4.10 -15.29
N SER A 75 3.63 -3.39 -16.39
CA SER A 75 2.30 -3.24 -16.97
C SER A 75 2.40 -2.68 -18.39
N PRO A 76 1.53 -3.11 -19.32
CA PRO A 76 1.39 -2.47 -20.64
C PRO A 76 1.17 -0.95 -20.57
N LYS A 77 0.65 -0.42 -19.46
CA LYS A 77 0.40 1.01 -19.25
C LYS A 77 1.67 1.86 -19.29
N VAL A 78 2.83 1.28 -18.99
CA VAL A 78 4.13 1.98 -19.06
C VAL A 78 4.34 2.61 -20.44
N THR A 79 3.97 1.91 -21.52
CA THR A 79 4.07 2.42 -22.89
C THR A 79 3.17 3.64 -23.12
N GLU A 80 1.94 3.63 -22.60
CA GLU A 80 1.02 4.77 -22.74
C GLU A 80 1.50 5.98 -21.95
N LEU A 81 1.96 5.77 -20.71
CA LEU A 81 2.55 6.83 -19.88
C LEU A 81 3.78 7.43 -20.55
N PHE A 82 4.63 6.58 -21.13
CA PHE A 82 5.82 7.00 -21.86
C PHE A 82 5.50 7.88 -23.07
N LEU A 83 4.48 7.51 -23.85
CA LEU A 83 4.05 8.29 -25.02
C LEU A 83 3.39 9.62 -24.65
N ARG A 84 2.72 9.69 -23.50
CA ARG A 84 2.05 10.91 -23.02
C ARG A 84 3.01 11.89 -22.34
N GLU A 85 4.18 11.43 -21.95
CA GLU A 85 5.17 12.23 -21.23
C GLU A 85 5.76 13.33 -22.12
N ARG A 86 5.63 14.59 -21.68
CA ARG A 86 5.96 15.76 -22.50
C ARG A 86 7.44 15.81 -22.88
N THR A 87 8.32 15.46 -21.94
CA THR A 87 9.77 15.48 -22.13
C THR A 87 10.19 14.54 -23.26
N ASN A 88 9.52 13.39 -23.35
CA ASN A 88 9.79 12.37 -24.34
C ASN A 88 9.35 12.84 -25.74
N LEU A 89 8.12 13.32 -25.85
CA LEU A 89 7.59 13.87 -27.11
C LEU A 89 8.44 15.04 -27.62
N LEU A 90 8.82 15.98 -26.74
CA LEU A 90 9.65 17.13 -27.09
C LEU A 90 11.03 16.71 -27.57
N THR A 91 11.66 15.72 -26.93
CA THR A 91 13.00 15.27 -27.32
C THR A 91 12.98 14.56 -28.66
N ILE A 92 12.03 13.64 -28.88
CA ILE A 92 11.87 12.95 -30.17
C ILE A 92 11.56 13.97 -31.28
N LEU A 93 10.64 14.91 -31.04
CA LEU A 93 10.31 15.96 -32.00
C LEU A 93 11.52 16.85 -32.31
N PHE A 94 12.30 17.23 -31.31
CA PHE A 94 13.53 18.00 -31.48
C PHE A 94 14.55 17.26 -32.36
N LEU A 95 14.77 15.96 -32.12
CA LEU A 95 15.68 15.15 -32.92
C LEU A 95 15.19 15.02 -34.38
N ILE A 96 13.88 14.89 -34.61
CA ILE A 96 13.29 14.86 -35.96
C ILE A 96 13.50 16.21 -36.66
N ILE A 97 13.26 17.33 -35.98
CA ILE A 97 13.46 18.68 -36.55
C ILE A 97 14.93 18.93 -36.89
N ALA A 98 15.85 18.54 -36.01
CA ALA A 98 17.29 18.66 -36.26
C ALA A 98 17.71 17.86 -37.51
N ASN A 99 17.20 16.63 -37.66
CA ASN A 99 17.42 15.82 -38.85
C ASN A 99 16.86 16.46 -40.12
N LEU A 100 15.63 16.98 -40.07
CA LEU A 100 14.97 17.61 -41.21
C LEU A 100 15.73 18.86 -41.68
N ILE A 101 16.22 19.67 -40.74
CA ILE A 101 17.05 20.84 -41.04
C ILE A 101 18.38 20.41 -41.65
N SER A 102 18.99 19.32 -41.20
CA SER A 102 20.22 18.81 -41.81
C SER A 102 20.00 18.40 -43.27
N VAL A 103 18.90 17.70 -43.57
CA VAL A 103 18.53 17.32 -44.95
C VAL A 103 18.26 18.55 -45.82
N TRP A 104 17.51 19.54 -45.31
CA TRP A 104 17.28 20.79 -46.03
C TRP A 104 18.55 21.60 -46.26
N THR A 105 19.51 21.54 -45.33
CA THR A 105 20.81 22.20 -45.50
C THR A 105 21.59 21.57 -46.65
N THR A 106 21.59 20.23 -46.75
CA THR A 106 22.18 19.51 -47.90
C THR A 106 21.51 19.90 -49.22
N LEU A 107 20.18 20.03 -49.24
CA LEU A 107 19.43 20.48 -50.43
C LEU A 107 19.73 21.95 -50.76
N ALA A 108 19.92 22.81 -49.76
CA ALA A 108 20.18 24.23 -49.97
C ALA A 108 21.49 24.49 -50.73
N PHE A 109 22.50 23.63 -50.55
CA PHE A 109 23.74 23.68 -51.35
C PHE A 109 23.52 23.48 -52.85
N ALA A 110 22.38 22.89 -53.27
CA ALA A 110 22.03 22.77 -54.68
C ALA A 110 21.49 24.07 -55.30
N PHE A 111 21.01 25.02 -54.47
CA PHE A 111 20.36 26.25 -54.91
C PHE A 111 21.15 27.52 -54.57
N ASP A 112 21.93 27.49 -53.49
CA ASP A 112 22.78 28.59 -53.03
C ASP A 112 24.19 28.04 -52.75
N PRO A 113 25.26 28.62 -53.34
CA PRO A 113 26.62 28.15 -53.11
C PRO A 113 27.08 28.22 -51.65
N ILE A 114 26.53 29.13 -50.81
CA ILE A 114 26.90 29.21 -49.39
C ILE A 114 25.70 29.61 -48.51
N PRO A 115 24.81 28.68 -48.12
CA PRO A 115 23.68 28.95 -47.24
C PRO A 115 24.13 29.07 -45.76
N PHE A 116 24.93 30.10 -45.45
CA PHE A 116 25.65 30.27 -44.18
C PHE A 116 24.73 30.17 -42.95
N GLY A 117 23.55 30.80 -43.01
CA GLY A 117 22.58 30.74 -41.91
C GLY A 117 22.11 29.33 -41.60
N LEU A 118 21.81 28.52 -42.61
CA LEU A 118 21.38 27.14 -42.45
C LEU A 118 22.51 26.25 -41.93
N VAL A 119 23.74 26.45 -42.42
CA VAL A 119 24.92 25.72 -41.93
C VAL A 119 25.17 25.97 -40.44
N VAL A 120 25.11 27.24 -40.00
CA VAL A 120 25.30 27.57 -38.57
C VAL A 120 24.18 26.98 -37.72
N ILE A 121 22.92 27.09 -38.16
CA ILE A 121 21.77 26.49 -37.46
C ILE A 121 21.93 24.97 -37.37
N ASN A 122 22.33 24.31 -38.46
CA ASN A 122 22.52 22.86 -38.49
C ASN A 122 23.63 22.40 -37.53
N LEU A 123 24.76 23.10 -37.50
CA LEU A 123 25.85 22.81 -36.56
C LEU A 123 25.43 22.96 -35.09
N LEU A 124 24.67 24.02 -34.77
CA LEU A 124 24.16 24.24 -33.42
C LEU A 124 23.15 23.16 -33.02
N LEU A 125 22.18 22.87 -33.88
CA LEU A 125 21.17 21.84 -33.61
C LEU A 125 21.79 20.44 -33.51
N GLY A 126 22.74 20.12 -34.39
CA GLY A 126 23.47 18.85 -34.37
C GLY A 126 24.25 18.68 -33.06
N SER A 127 25.00 19.71 -32.65
CA SER A 127 25.73 19.69 -31.38
C SER A 127 24.78 19.54 -30.17
N MET A 128 23.65 20.25 -30.20
CA MET A 128 22.63 20.17 -29.15
C MET A 128 21.95 18.79 -29.10
N ALA A 129 21.75 18.12 -30.24
CA ALA A 129 21.22 16.76 -30.31
C ALA A 129 22.10 15.75 -29.56
N PHE A 130 23.42 15.81 -29.74
CA PHE A 130 24.34 14.93 -28.99
C PHE A 130 24.37 15.24 -27.50
N ILE A 131 24.34 16.53 -27.12
CA ILE A 131 24.35 16.94 -25.72
C ILE A 131 23.08 16.50 -25.00
N ILE A 132 21.91 16.55 -25.66
CA ILE A 132 20.61 16.15 -25.09
C ILE A 132 20.48 14.63 -24.97
N LEU A 133 21.22 13.85 -25.75
CA LEU A 133 21.10 12.39 -25.80
C LEU A 133 21.38 11.72 -24.44
N ILE A 134 22.48 12.08 -23.77
CA ILE A 134 22.85 11.54 -22.47
C ILE A 134 21.80 11.84 -21.38
N PRO A 135 21.40 13.11 -21.13
CA PRO A 135 20.38 13.41 -20.13
C PRO A 135 19.02 12.81 -20.48
N TYR A 136 18.71 12.64 -21.77
CA TYR A 136 17.51 11.95 -22.20
C TYR A 136 17.55 10.46 -21.84
N PHE A 137 18.66 9.74 -22.09
CA PHE A 137 18.76 8.34 -21.66
C PHE A 137 18.65 8.18 -20.14
N ILE A 138 19.29 9.07 -19.37
CA ILE A 138 19.14 9.07 -17.90
C ILE A 138 17.68 9.30 -17.53
N PHE A 139 17.00 10.25 -18.17
CA PHE A 139 15.58 10.50 -17.95
C PHE A 139 14.71 9.28 -18.27
N VAL A 140 14.95 8.58 -19.39
CA VAL A 140 14.19 7.38 -19.77
C VAL A 140 14.41 6.26 -18.74
N LEU A 141 15.65 6.04 -18.29
CA LEU A 141 15.94 5.06 -17.24
C LEU A 141 15.27 5.42 -15.91
N ASP A 142 15.35 6.69 -15.49
CA ASP A 142 14.70 7.21 -14.27
C ASP A 142 13.17 7.10 -14.37
N PHE A 143 12.58 7.36 -15.54
CA PHE A 143 11.14 7.28 -15.79
C PHE A 143 10.60 5.85 -15.72
N LEU A 144 11.38 4.88 -16.21
CA LEU A 144 11.01 3.47 -16.20
C LEU A 144 11.24 2.80 -14.85
N GLN A 145 11.82 3.51 -13.87
CA GLN A 145 11.83 3.03 -12.49
C GLN A 145 10.40 2.87 -11.97
N PRO A 146 10.10 1.75 -11.29
CA PRO A 146 8.77 1.49 -10.73
C PRO A 146 8.23 2.61 -9.85
N SER A 147 9.09 3.21 -9.03
CA SER A 147 8.76 4.35 -8.16
C SER A 147 8.22 5.55 -8.95
N SER A 148 8.83 5.87 -10.09
CA SER A 148 8.39 6.95 -10.97
C SER A 148 7.02 6.65 -11.60
N ILE A 149 6.77 5.40 -11.99
CA ILE A 149 5.47 4.96 -12.53
C ILE A 149 4.38 5.09 -11.46
N ILE A 150 4.65 4.57 -10.26
CA ILE A 150 3.74 4.62 -9.11
C ILE A 150 3.40 6.09 -8.75
N GLN A 151 4.40 6.96 -8.64
CA GLN A 151 4.19 8.39 -8.37
C GLN A 151 3.43 9.11 -9.50
N SER A 152 3.66 8.72 -10.75
CA SER A 152 2.92 9.26 -11.89
C SER A 152 1.43 8.90 -11.82
N LEU A 153 1.12 7.64 -11.49
CA LEU A 153 -0.25 7.18 -11.29
C LEU A 153 -0.91 7.88 -10.10
N GLU A 154 -0.18 8.07 -9.00
CA GLU A 154 -0.66 8.80 -7.82
C GLU A 154 -1.06 10.24 -8.19
N ARG A 155 -0.16 10.96 -8.87
CA ARG A 155 -0.44 12.31 -9.37
C ARG A 155 -1.61 12.35 -10.34
N GLN A 156 -1.79 11.32 -11.17
CA GLN A 156 -2.92 11.23 -12.09
C GLN A 156 -4.26 11.14 -11.31
N VAL A 157 -4.31 10.37 -10.22
CA VAL A 157 -5.49 10.29 -9.35
C VAL A 157 -5.73 11.61 -8.63
N GLN A 158 -4.70 12.18 -8.00
CA GLN A 158 -4.79 13.47 -7.29
C GLN A 158 -5.27 14.59 -8.21
N GLN A 159 -4.74 14.67 -9.44
CA GLN A 159 -5.20 15.64 -10.44
C GLN A 159 -6.64 15.41 -10.84
N GLY A 160 -7.09 14.17 -10.99
CA GLY A 160 -8.48 13.84 -11.27
C GLY A 160 -9.43 14.29 -10.15
N ILE A 161 -9.01 14.15 -8.89
CA ILE A 161 -9.78 14.58 -7.72
C ILE A 161 -9.79 16.12 -7.60
N GLN A 162 -8.66 16.78 -7.84
CA GLN A 162 -8.49 18.23 -7.70
C GLN A 162 -9.00 19.03 -8.92
N GLN A 163 -9.49 18.37 -9.97
CA GLN A 163 -10.03 19.06 -11.13
C GLN A 163 -11.18 19.99 -10.74
N ARG A 164 -11.12 21.23 -11.22
CA ARG A 164 -12.23 22.18 -11.05
C ARG A 164 -13.35 21.81 -12.00
N PHE A 165 -14.49 21.41 -11.43
CA PHE A 165 -15.69 21.08 -12.18
C PHE A 165 -16.47 22.34 -12.51
N ASN A 166 -16.58 22.67 -13.80
CA ASN A 166 -17.42 23.78 -14.24
C ASN A 166 -18.91 23.37 -14.20
N PRO A 167 -19.83 24.24 -13.74
CA PRO A 167 -21.26 23.91 -13.66
C PRO A 167 -21.91 23.53 -14.99
N ALA A 168 -21.38 24.04 -16.12
CA ALA A 168 -21.95 23.85 -17.46
C ALA A 168 -21.56 22.51 -18.14
N GLU A 169 -20.42 21.92 -17.77
CA GLU A 169 -19.88 20.68 -18.39
C GLU A 169 -19.60 19.58 -17.36
N SER A 170 -20.28 19.67 -16.21
CA SER A 170 -19.91 18.90 -15.02
C SER A 170 -19.96 17.38 -15.23
N LEU A 171 -20.96 16.85 -15.94
CA LEU A 171 -21.13 15.40 -16.08
C LEU A 171 -20.05 14.75 -16.95
N THR A 172 -19.67 15.37 -18.06
CA THR A 172 -18.60 14.87 -18.94
C THR A 172 -17.24 14.96 -18.26
N GLN A 173 -16.96 16.08 -17.59
CA GLN A 173 -15.72 16.27 -16.83
C GLN A 173 -15.57 15.25 -15.68
N ILE A 174 -16.64 15.01 -14.92
CA ILE A 174 -16.64 14.01 -13.82
C ILE A 174 -16.52 12.60 -14.37
N THR A 175 -17.19 12.28 -15.46
CA THR A 175 -17.08 10.96 -16.09
C THR A 175 -15.64 10.69 -16.51
N GLU A 176 -14.95 11.69 -17.06
CA GLU A 176 -13.53 11.56 -17.41
C GLU A 176 -12.63 11.48 -16.18
N ALA A 177 -12.89 12.27 -15.14
CA ALA A 177 -12.16 12.21 -13.89
C ALA A 177 -12.31 10.84 -13.20
N HIS A 178 -13.53 10.29 -13.15
CA HIS A 178 -13.81 8.94 -12.65
C HIS A 178 -13.11 7.87 -13.47
N ARG A 179 -13.13 7.97 -14.81
CA ARG A 179 -12.40 7.06 -15.71
C ARG A 179 -10.90 7.09 -15.42
N SER A 180 -10.34 8.29 -15.27
CA SER A 180 -8.91 8.47 -14.96
C SER A 180 -8.55 7.84 -13.61
N CYS A 181 -9.36 8.08 -12.57
CA CYS A 181 -9.11 7.51 -11.24
C CYS A 181 -9.24 5.99 -11.23
N ILE A 182 -10.29 5.43 -11.84
CA ILE A 182 -10.50 3.98 -11.88
C ILE A 182 -9.41 3.28 -12.67
N SER A 183 -9.01 3.84 -13.82
CA SER A 183 -7.92 3.29 -14.61
C SER A 183 -6.62 3.29 -13.80
N ALA A 184 -6.25 4.41 -13.19
CA ALA A 184 -5.02 4.50 -12.41
C ALA A 184 -5.02 3.54 -11.20
N LEU A 185 -6.13 3.47 -10.44
CA LEU A 185 -6.27 2.54 -9.32
C LEU A 185 -6.22 1.06 -9.75
N GLY A 186 -6.77 0.72 -10.92
CA GLY A 186 -6.65 -0.62 -11.49
C GLY A 186 -5.21 -1.00 -11.85
N GLU A 187 -4.41 -0.04 -12.32
CA GLU A 187 -3.00 -0.24 -12.65
C GLU A 187 -2.14 -0.49 -11.40
N PHE A 188 -2.40 0.20 -10.28
CA PHE A 188 -1.71 -0.09 -9.01
C PHE A 188 -1.81 -1.56 -8.62
N ARG A 189 -3.00 -2.16 -8.73
CA ARG A 189 -3.17 -3.59 -8.45
C ARG A 189 -2.43 -4.46 -9.46
N SER A 190 -2.47 -4.13 -10.75
CA SER A 190 -1.75 -4.91 -11.77
C SER A 190 -0.24 -4.91 -11.51
N ILE A 191 0.33 -3.74 -11.22
CA ILE A 191 1.76 -3.58 -10.90
C ILE A 191 2.09 -4.34 -9.61
N ALA A 192 1.27 -4.22 -8.57
CA ALA A 192 1.47 -4.94 -7.32
C ALA A 192 1.43 -6.46 -7.50
N ILE A 193 0.49 -7.00 -8.29
CA ILE A 193 0.41 -8.43 -8.59
C ILE A 193 1.64 -8.90 -9.37
N SER A 194 2.08 -8.15 -10.39
CA SER A 194 3.31 -8.47 -11.13
C SER A 194 4.54 -8.45 -10.20
N ALA A 195 4.62 -7.47 -9.30
CA ALA A 195 5.69 -7.37 -8.32
C ALA A 195 5.69 -8.53 -7.31
N ILE A 196 4.51 -9.02 -6.89
CA ILE A 196 4.37 -10.24 -6.06
C ILE A 196 4.93 -11.45 -6.80
N GLN A 197 4.58 -11.62 -8.08
CA GLN A 197 5.08 -12.74 -8.89
C GLN A 197 6.61 -12.69 -9.06
N GLN A 198 7.18 -11.48 -9.20
CA GLN A 198 8.62 -11.26 -9.32
C GLN A 198 9.35 -11.19 -7.97
N ARG A 199 8.63 -11.22 -6.84
CA ARG A 199 9.14 -11.05 -5.48
C ARG A 199 9.92 -9.74 -5.27
N ASP A 200 9.50 -8.67 -5.95
CA ASP A 200 10.11 -7.35 -5.84
C ASP A 200 9.43 -6.54 -4.71
N GLN A 201 9.95 -6.71 -3.49
CA GLN A 201 9.35 -6.12 -2.27
C GLN A 201 9.30 -4.59 -2.29
N ALA A 202 10.27 -3.94 -2.93
CA ALA A 202 10.31 -2.47 -2.99
C ALA A 202 9.11 -1.92 -3.79
N ILE A 203 8.74 -2.59 -4.88
CA ILE A 203 7.59 -2.19 -5.71
C ILE A 203 6.28 -2.49 -5.00
N ILE A 204 6.19 -3.64 -4.33
CA ILE A 204 5.00 -4.03 -3.56
C ILE A 204 4.73 -2.98 -2.48
N LEU A 205 5.76 -2.64 -1.69
CA LEU A 205 5.68 -1.62 -0.64
C LEU A 205 5.25 -0.28 -1.23
N GLY A 206 5.93 0.19 -2.29
CA GLY A 206 5.59 1.47 -2.93
C GLY A 206 4.16 1.53 -3.45
N CYS A 207 3.61 0.44 -4.00
CA CYS A 207 2.21 0.39 -4.44
C CYS A 207 1.22 0.47 -3.26
N LEU A 208 1.47 -0.29 -2.18
CA LEU A 208 0.61 -0.32 -1.01
C LEU A 208 0.60 1.01 -0.27
N GLU A 209 1.77 1.63 -0.08
CA GLU A 209 1.92 2.95 0.53
C GLU A 209 1.28 4.03 -0.33
N SER A 210 1.46 4.00 -1.65
CA SER A 210 0.83 5.02 -2.52
C SER A 210 -0.70 4.91 -2.52
N LEU A 211 -1.26 3.70 -2.46
CA LEU A 211 -2.70 3.52 -2.29
C LEU A 211 -3.21 4.06 -0.95
N ARG A 212 -2.39 3.93 0.11
CA ARG A 212 -2.70 4.45 1.45
C ARG A 212 -2.67 5.96 1.41
N ASP A 213 -1.59 6.53 0.89
CA ASP A 213 -1.37 7.97 0.83
C ASP A 213 -2.46 8.65 -0.02
N LEU A 214 -2.93 7.98 -1.09
CA LEU A 214 -4.11 8.42 -1.85
C LEU A 214 -5.40 8.41 -1.04
N ALA A 215 -5.64 7.35 -0.26
CA ALA A 215 -6.82 7.27 0.61
C ALA A 215 -6.78 8.36 1.69
N ILE A 216 -5.60 8.58 2.29
CA ILE A 216 -5.37 9.60 3.31
C ILE A 216 -5.60 11.00 2.73
N PHE A 217 -4.96 11.30 1.61
CA PHE A 217 -5.15 12.55 0.88
C PHE A 217 -6.63 12.78 0.53
N TYR A 218 -7.32 11.74 0.05
CA TYR A 218 -8.73 11.86 -0.31
C TYR A 218 -9.59 12.13 0.92
N GLY A 219 -9.34 11.47 2.05
CA GLY A 219 -10.05 11.70 3.31
C GLY A 219 -10.04 13.17 3.72
N ASP A 220 -8.88 13.82 3.65
CA ASP A 220 -8.72 15.24 3.99
C ASP A 220 -9.40 16.18 2.97
N TYR A 221 -9.31 15.84 1.68
CA TYR A 221 -9.82 16.68 0.60
C TYR A 221 -11.31 16.51 0.31
N LYS A 222 -11.93 15.42 0.79
CA LYS A 222 -13.31 15.01 0.49
C LYS A 222 -14.35 16.10 0.76
N SER A 223 -14.15 16.90 1.82
CA SER A 223 -15.06 17.99 2.22
C SER A 223 -15.12 19.13 1.20
N GLN A 224 -14.10 19.28 0.36
CA GLN A 224 -13.98 20.34 -0.65
C GLN A 224 -14.61 19.94 -2.00
N LEU A 225 -14.99 18.67 -2.16
CA LEU A 225 -15.49 18.13 -3.43
C LEU A 225 -16.98 18.45 -3.64
N PRO A 226 -17.39 18.75 -4.87
CA PRO A 226 -18.78 19.03 -5.17
C PRO A 226 -19.63 17.76 -5.07
N ALA A 227 -20.90 17.89 -4.68
CA ALA A 227 -21.81 16.76 -4.48
C ALA A 227 -21.92 15.81 -5.71
N ILE A 228 -21.72 16.36 -6.91
CA ILE A 228 -21.80 15.62 -8.17
C ILE A 228 -20.64 14.62 -8.36
N TRP A 229 -19.49 14.82 -7.69
CA TRP A 229 -18.38 13.86 -7.67
C TRP A 229 -18.79 12.52 -7.05
N PHE A 230 -19.72 12.53 -6.09
CA PHE A 230 -20.12 11.30 -5.41
C PHE A 230 -21.15 10.48 -6.20
N ARG A 231 -21.68 11.02 -7.31
CA ARG A 231 -22.64 10.31 -8.16
C ARG A 231 -21.93 9.26 -9.02
N LEU A 232 -22.46 8.03 -9.01
CA LEU A 232 -21.85 6.93 -9.75
C LEU A 232 -22.07 7.11 -11.26
N THR A 233 -21.00 7.47 -11.97
CA THR A 233 -21.01 7.58 -13.45
C THR A 233 -20.75 6.21 -14.12
N PRO A 234 -21.01 6.06 -15.44
CA PRO A 234 -20.79 4.80 -16.16
C PRO A 234 -19.42 4.14 -15.97
N PRO A 235 -18.29 4.87 -15.93
CA PRO A 235 -17.00 4.28 -15.61
C PRO A 235 -16.95 3.57 -14.26
N VAL A 236 -17.69 4.04 -13.25
CA VAL A 236 -17.69 3.48 -11.89
C VAL A 236 -18.55 2.24 -11.82
N TYR A 237 -19.85 2.32 -12.13
CA TYR A 237 -20.74 1.18 -11.95
C TYR A 237 -20.54 0.06 -13.00
N LYS A 238 -19.86 0.33 -14.13
CA LYS A 238 -19.45 -0.69 -15.11
C LYS A 238 -18.07 -1.29 -14.84
N ASP A 239 -17.31 -0.73 -13.90
CA ASP A 239 -16.04 -1.31 -13.49
C ASP A 239 -16.24 -2.71 -12.91
N SER A 240 -15.28 -3.60 -13.13
CA SER A 240 -15.39 -5.01 -12.76
C SER A 240 -15.62 -5.23 -11.25
N GLU A 241 -15.22 -4.29 -10.40
CA GLU A 241 -15.39 -4.38 -8.94
C GLU A 241 -16.76 -3.88 -8.46
N PHE A 242 -17.50 -3.18 -9.32
CA PHE A 242 -18.82 -2.60 -9.00
C PHE A 242 -19.96 -3.24 -9.80
N ILE A 243 -19.70 -3.77 -10.99
CA ILE A 243 -20.74 -4.30 -11.89
C ILE A 243 -21.53 -5.46 -11.29
N SER A 244 -20.91 -6.23 -10.39
CA SER A 244 -21.53 -7.35 -9.68
C SER A 244 -22.17 -6.95 -8.35
N VAL A 245 -22.06 -5.69 -7.95
CA VAL A 245 -22.63 -5.17 -6.70
C VAL A 245 -24.12 -4.92 -6.90
N ASP A 246 -24.93 -5.40 -5.96
CA ASP A 246 -26.36 -5.18 -5.95
C ASP A 246 -26.73 -3.68 -6.04
N ALA A 247 -27.81 -3.38 -6.75
CA ALA A 247 -28.23 -2.00 -7.01
C ALA A 247 -28.53 -1.19 -5.74
N MET A 248 -29.02 -1.84 -4.67
CA MET A 248 -29.27 -1.18 -3.38
C MET A 248 -27.94 -0.77 -2.73
N LYS A 249 -26.93 -1.64 -2.77
CA LYS A 249 -25.58 -1.33 -2.25
C LYS A 249 -24.88 -0.24 -3.05
N LEU A 250 -25.07 -0.17 -4.37
CA LEU A 250 -24.55 0.94 -5.17
C LEU A 250 -25.16 2.28 -4.73
N ARG A 251 -26.47 2.32 -4.43
CA ARG A 251 -27.13 3.51 -3.89
C ARG A 251 -26.61 3.87 -2.50
N GLU A 252 -26.33 2.88 -1.65
CA GLU A 252 -25.71 3.11 -0.34
C GLU A 252 -24.32 3.74 -0.48
N ILE A 253 -23.50 3.24 -1.39
CA ILE A 253 -22.15 3.77 -1.67
C ILE A 253 -22.22 5.24 -2.12
N GLU A 254 -23.17 5.56 -3.01
CA GLU A 254 -23.42 6.94 -3.47
C GLU A 254 -23.91 7.84 -2.32
N ALA A 255 -24.87 7.36 -1.53
CA ALA A 255 -25.44 8.11 -0.40
C ALA A 255 -24.40 8.38 0.70
N GLN A 256 -23.56 7.39 1.00
CA GLN A 256 -22.48 7.48 1.99
C GLN A 256 -21.26 8.23 1.45
N LYS A 257 -21.22 8.53 0.14
CA LYS A 257 -20.13 9.26 -0.53
C LYS A 257 -18.78 8.53 -0.43
N ILE A 258 -18.76 7.20 -0.48
CA ILE A 258 -17.56 6.37 -0.20
C ILE A 258 -17.03 5.59 -1.42
N TRP A 259 -17.40 5.96 -2.64
CA TRP A 259 -17.10 5.13 -3.81
C TRP A 259 -15.60 4.94 -4.06
N LEU A 260 -14.78 5.96 -3.80
CA LEU A 260 -13.33 5.90 -4.03
C LEU A 260 -12.64 5.06 -2.97
N GLU A 261 -13.03 5.21 -1.71
CA GLU A 261 -12.54 4.38 -0.60
C GLU A 261 -12.87 2.91 -0.86
N VAL A 262 -14.10 2.61 -1.30
CA VAL A 262 -14.48 1.25 -1.70
C VAL A 262 -13.56 0.73 -2.80
N LYS A 263 -13.26 1.53 -3.84
CA LYS A 263 -12.34 1.15 -4.92
C LYS A 263 -10.94 0.85 -4.39
N ILE A 264 -10.41 1.67 -3.48
CA ILE A 264 -9.07 1.48 -2.88
C ILE A 264 -9.03 0.21 -2.03
N PHE A 265 -10.00 0.01 -1.13
CA PHE A 265 -10.07 -1.21 -0.33
C PHE A 265 -10.26 -2.48 -1.18
N ARG A 266 -10.96 -2.39 -2.32
CA ARG A 266 -11.03 -3.49 -3.31
C ARG A 266 -9.68 -3.77 -3.96
N GLN A 267 -8.82 -2.77 -4.18
CA GLN A 267 -7.45 -3.01 -4.62
C GLN A 267 -6.66 -3.79 -3.56
N TYR A 268 -6.72 -3.36 -2.29
CA TYR A 268 -6.08 -4.11 -1.19
C TYR A 268 -6.61 -5.53 -1.07
N GLN A 269 -7.92 -5.74 -1.20
CA GLN A 269 -8.52 -7.09 -1.23
C GLN A 269 -7.95 -7.95 -2.37
N GLY A 270 -7.83 -7.37 -3.56
CA GLY A 270 -7.24 -8.05 -4.72
C GLY A 270 -5.78 -8.41 -4.51
N ILE A 271 -4.98 -7.48 -3.97
CA ILE A 271 -3.57 -7.71 -3.65
C ILE A 271 -3.42 -8.80 -2.59
N LEU A 272 -4.14 -8.70 -1.46
CA LEU A 272 -4.14 -9.70 -0.41
C LEU A 272 -4.46 -11.09 -0.95
N THR A 273 -5.51 -11.22 -1.77
CA THR A 273 -5.93 -12.51 -2.34
C THR A 273 -4.81 -13.16 -3.16
N ASN A 274 -4.00 -12.38 -3.87
CA ASN A 274 -2.86 -12.86 -4.64
C ASN A 274 -1.57 -13.04 -3.79
N SER A 275 -1.55 -12.53 -2.56
CA SER A 275 -0.42 -12.66 -1.63
C SER A 275 -0.57 -13.82 -0.65
N LEU A 276 -1.79 -14.30 -0.38
CA LEU A 276 -2.02 -15.44 0.52
C LEU A 276 -1.21 -16.66 0.08
N LEU A 277 -0.57 -17.33 1.04
CA LEU A 277 0.37 -18.45 0.88
C LEU A 277 1.64 -18.15 0.07
N VAL A 278 1.77 -16.95 -0.50
CA VAL A 278 2.90 -16.53 -1.35
C VAL A 278 3.83 -15.57 -0.61
N SER A 279 3.26 -14.52 0.00
CA SER A 279 4.00 -13.47 0.71
C SER A 279 3.23 -13.00 1.94
N ALA A 280 3.64 -13.52 3.10
CA ALA A 280 3.07 -13.11 4.38
C ALA A 280 3.37 -11.64 4.70
N GLU A 281 4.54 -11.13 4.32
CA GLU A 281 4.93 -9.73 4.49
C GLU A 281 3.97 -8.79 3.75
N THR A 282 3.61 -9.13 2.51
CA THR A 282 2.63 -8.33 1.74
C THR A 282 1.25 -8.35 2.40
N CYS A 283 0.83 -9.50 2.96
CA CYS A 283 -0.41 -9.57 3.73
C CYS A 283 -0.37 -8.66 4.97
N THR A 284 0.76 -8.64 5.69
CA THR A 284 0.97 -7.74 6.83
C THR A 284 0.89 -6.29 6.40
N LEU A 285 1.55 -5.90 5.31
CA LEU A 285 1.53 -4.53 4.79
C LEU A 285 0.12 -4.09 4.36
N VAL A 286 -0.67 -4.98 3.76
CA VAL A 286 -2.09 -4.70 3.49
C VAL A 286 -2.84 -4.40 4.78
N GLY A 287 -2.63 -5.21 5.83
CA GLY A 287 -3.23 -4.97 7.15
C GLY A 287 -2.82 -3.64 7.77
N ILE A 288 -1.53 -3.28 7.69
CA ILE A 288 -0.98 -2.01 8.20
C ILE A 288 -1.62 -0.82 7.45
N CYS A 289 -1.59 -0.82 6.11
CA CYS A 289 -2.15 0.27 5.32
C CYS A 289 -3.66 0.43 5.56
N THR A 290 -4.38 -0.69 5.67
CA THR A 290 -5.82 -0.70 5.99
C THR A 290 -6.09 -0.10 7.36
N ARG A 291 -5.29 -0.44 8.38
CA ARG A 291 -5.37 0.14 9.73
C ARG A 291 -5.11 1.64 9.70
N GLU A 292 -4.05 2.10 9.03
CA GLU A 292 -3.69 3.52 8.96
C GLU A 292 -4.79 4.38 8.32
N ILE A 293 -5.48 3.87 7.28
CA ILE A 293 -6.67 4.53 6.72
C ILE A 293 -7.82 4.57 7.74
N GLY A 294 -8.02 3.50 8.50
CA GLY A 294 -9.01 3.44 9.58
C GLY A 294 -8.72 4.41 10.71
N GLU A 295 -7.46 4.53 11.14
CA GLU A 295 -7.00 5.45 12.18
C GLU A 295 -7.22 6.90 11.76
N GLN A 296 -6.89 7.27 10.52
CA GLN A 296 -7.22 8.60 10.01
C GLN A 296 -8.74 8.84 9.96
N ALA A 297 -9.54 7.81 9.64
CA ALA A 297 -10.99 7.93 9.67
C ALA A 297 -11.55 8.13 11.08
N LEU A 298 -10.91 7.56 12.11
CA LEU A 298 -11.20 7.83 13.53
C LEU A 298 -10.87 9.29 13.85
N ASP A 299 -9.67 9.77 13.48
CA ASP A 299 -9.22 11.14 13.71
C ASP A 299 -10.16 12.19 13.08
N LEU A 300 -10.69 11.90 11.89
CA LEU A 300 -11.62 12.76 11.15
C LEU A 300 -13.10 12.56 11.54
N GLY A 301 -13.42 11.56 12.37
CA GLY A 301 -14.81 11.22 12.73
C GLY A 301 -15.65 10.70 11.55
N HIS A 302 -15.01 10.12 10.53
CA HIS A 302 -15.66 9.61 9.32
C HIS A 302 -16.27 8.21 9.53
N GLY A 303 -17.41 8.15 10.23
CA GLY A 303 -18.12 6.90 10.60
C GLY A 303 -18.29 5.87 9.47
N HIS A 304 -18.63 6.30 8.25
CA HIS A 304 -18.79 5.38 7.12
C HIS A 304 -17.47 4.71 6.69
N ILE A 305 -16.33 5.41 6.80
CA ILE A 305 -15.01 4.88 6.45
C ILE A 305 -14.52 3.94 7.57
N ILE A 306 -14.80 4.26 8.84
CA ILE A 306 -14.53 3.38 9.98
C ILE A 306 -15.24 2.04 9.78
N HIS A 307 -16.55 2.06 9.54
CA HIS A 307 -17.35 0.84 9.28
C HIS A 307 -16.87 0.10 8.02
N LEU A 308 -16.45 0.82 6.98
CA LEU A 308 -15.88 0.21 5.78
C LEU A 308 -14.56 -0.53 6.09
N THR A 309 -13.70 0.06 6.93
CA THR A 309 -12.42 -0.52 7.34
C THR A 309 -12.65 -1.83 8.12
N VAL A 310 -13.54 -1.82 9.11
CA VAL A 310 -13.99 -3.02 9.86
C VAL A 310 -14.48 -4.11 8.91
N LYS A 311 -15.33 -3.74 7.94
CA LYS A 311 -15.87 -4.67 6.94
C LYS A 311 -14.79 -5.29 6.05
N PHE A 312 -13.74 -4.55 5.69
CA PHE A 312 -12.63 -5.10 4.90
C PHE A 312 -11.70 -5.98 5.74
N PHE A 313 -11.43 -5.64 7.01
CA PHE A 313 -10.74 -6.57 7.92
C PHE A 313 -11.51 -7.89 8.07
N ASN A 314 -12.82 -7.84 8.24
CA ASN A 314 -13.69 -9.04 8.24
C ASN A 314 -13.59 -9.82 6.93
N THR A 315 -13.51 -9.12 5.79
CA THR A 315 -13.32 -9.74 4.47
C THR A 315 -11.95 -10.44 4.39
N TYR A 316 -10.89 -9.82 4.91
CA TYR A 316 -9.54 -10.39 4.95
C TYR A 316 -9.48 -11.64 5.82
N LEU A 317 -10.06 -11.62 7.02
CA LEU A 317 -10.16 -12.79 7.90
C LEU A 317 -10.90 -13.94 7.22
N ARG A 318 -11.98 -13.65 6.49
CA ARG A 318 -12.70 -14.67 5.72
C ARG A 318 -11.82 -15.29 4.63
N LEU A 319 -11.05 -14.48 3.90
CA LEU A 319 -10.12 -14.97 2.86
C LEU A 319 -9.01 -15.83 3.46
N VAL A 320 -8.39 -15.36 4.56
CA VAL A 320 -7.36 -16.07 5.32
C VAL A 320 -7.86 -17.45 5.76
N VAL A 321 -9.03 -17.53 6.39
CA VAL A 321 -9.58 -18.81 6.89
C VAL A 321 -9.91 -19.75 5.74
N ASN A 322 -10.51 -19.22 4.65
CA ASN A 322 -10.83 -20.02 3.48
C ASN A 322 -9.58 -20.60 2.80
N GLN A 323 -8.48 -19.82 2.72
CA GLN A 323 -7.20 -20.27 2.16
C GLN A 323 -6.31 -21.00 3.16
N ARG A 324 -6.72 -21.05 4.45
CA ARG A 324 -5.99 -21.67 5.55
C ARG A 324 -4.58 -21.09 5.76
N ASP A 325 -4.39 -19.81 5.46
CA ASP A 325 -3.11 -19.11 5.63
C ASP A 325 -2.93 -18.61 7.07
N ILE A 326 -2.41 -19.47 7.94
CA ILE A 326 -2.24 -19.19 9.36
C ILE A 326 -1.33 -17.97 9.60
N ARG A 327 -0.27 -17.79 8.80
CA ARG A 327 0.71 -16.71 8.99
C ARG A 327 0.11 -15.35 8.62
N ALA A 328 -0.62 -15.27 7.51
CA ALA A 328 -1.36 -14.06 7.17
C ALA A 328 -2.42 -13.74 8.22
N GLY A 329 -3.16 -14.76 8.71
CA GLY A 329 -4.14 -14.59 9.78
C GLY A 329 -3.55 -14.02 11.05
N TYR A 330 -2.42 -14.59 11.50
CA TYR A 330 -1.68 -14.07 12.64
C TYR A 330 -1.36 -12.58 12.51
N ASN A 331 -0.92 -12.11 11.34
CA ASN A 331 -0.60 -10.69 11.15
C ASN A 331 -1.83 -9.79 11.02
N ILE A 332 -2.88 -10.24 10.32
CA ILE A 332 -4.11 -9.46 10.13
C ILE A 332 -4.87 -9.28 11.45
N ILE A 333 -4.96 -10.31 12.30
CA ILE A 333 -5.63 -10.21 13.61
C ILE A 333 -4.94 -9.16 14.47
N LYS A 334 -3.59 -9.10 14.45
CA LYS A 334 -2.82 -8.07 15.17
C LYS A 334 -3.25 -6.67 14.74
N GLN A 335 -3.24 -6.39 13.44
CA GLN A 335 -3.57 -5.06 12.92
C GLN A 335 -5.02 -4.69 13.21
N TYR A 336 -5.93 -5.67 13.22
CA TYR A 336 -7.32 -5.45 13.54
C TYR A 336 -7.54 -5.13 15.04
N ARG A 337 -6.77 -5.79 15.94
CA ARG A 337 -6.75 -5.44 17.37
C ARG A 337 -6.27 -4.01 17.58
N LEU A 338 -5.17 -3.63 16.93
CA LEU A 338 -4.62 -2.27 17.07
C LEU A 338 -5.63 -1.20 16.66
N LEU A 339 -6.41 -1.44 15.59
CA LEU A 339 -7.52 -0.56 15.21
C LEU A 339 -8.60 -0.47 16.31
N ALA A 340 -8.95 -1.58 16.96
CA ALA A 340 -9.90 -1.59 18.07
C ALA A 340 -9.37 -0.84 19.31
N GLU A 341 -8.09 -0.98 19.63
CA GLU A 341 -7.44 -0.25 20.72
C GLU A 341 -7.44 1.26 20.44
N GLN A 342 -7.09 1.68 19.22
CA GLN A 342 -7.20 3.09 18.82
C GLN A 342 -8.64 3.60 18.88
N SER A 343 -9.62 2.77 18.48
CA SER A 343 -11.03 3.13 18.58
C SER A 343 -11.44 3.40 20.04
N LEU A 344 -11.00 2.57 20.99
CA LEU A 344 -11.25 2.80 22.43
C LEU A 344 -10.60 4.08 22.93
N LEU A 345 -9.33 4.34 22.56
CA LEU A 345 -8.59 5.53 22.99
C LEU A 345 -9.26 6.83 22.50
N GLN A 346 -9.94 6.79 21.36
CA GLN A 346 -10.65 7.93 20.79
C GLN A 346 -12.15 7.98 21.16
N GLY A 347 -12.65 7.07 22.01
CA GLY A 347 -14.04 7.04 22.46
C GLY A 347 -15.04 6.45 21.45
N PHE A 348 -14.57 5.73 20.44
CA PHE A 348 -15.40 4.95 19.50
C PHE A 348 -15.69 3.54 20.03
N ASP A 349 -16.26 3.47 21.23
CA ASP A 349 -16.48 2.23 21.99
C ASP A 349 -17.33 1.20 21.21
N ALA A 350 -18.34 1.67 20.48
CA ALA A 350 -19.19 0.80 19.66
C ALA A 350 -18.40 0.06 18.57
N THR A 351 -17.41 0.72 17.98
CA THR A 351 -16.54 0.11 16.97
C THR A 351 -15.64 -0.95 17.60
N ALA A 352 -15.05 -0.68 18.77
CA ALA A 352 -14.24 -1.67 19.47
C ALA A 352 -15.05 -2.91 19.89
N LEU A 353 -16.30 -2.71 20.35
CA LEU A 353 -17.23 -3.79 20.67
C LEU A 353 -17.61 -4.61 19.44
N GLU A 354 -17.88 -3.96 18.30
CA GLU A 354 -18.14 -4.63 17.01
C GLU A 354 -16.95 -5.50 16.61
N ILE A 355 -15.72 -4.98 16.70
CA ILE A 355 -14.51 -5.74 16.38
C ILE A 355 -14.34 -6.94 17.32
N GLY A 356 -14.59 -6.78 18.63
CA GLY A 356 -14.59 -7.89 19.59
C GLY A 356 -15.59 -8.99 19.23
N GLN A 357 -16.82 -8.62 18.82
CA GLN A 357 -17.81 -9.58 18.35
C GLN A 357 -17.34 -10.33 17.10
N HIS A 358 -16.67 -9.64 16.17
CA HIS A 358 -16.08 -10.27 15.00
C HIS A 358 -14.93 -11.21 15.35
N PHE A 359 -14.08 -10.87 16.32
CA PHE A 359 -13.03 -11.78 16.80
C PHE A 359 -13.63 -13.10 17.30
N ARG A 360 -14.69 -13.03 18.11
CA ARG A 360 -15.43 -14.22 18.55
C ARG A 360 -16.02 -14.99 17.36
N TYR A 361 -16.69 -14.31 16.44
CA TYR A 361 -17.30 -14.95 15.28
C TYR A 361 -16.27 -15.69 14.40
N TYR A 362 -15.16 -15.03 14.06
CA TYR A 362 -14.11 -15.62 13.23
C TYR A 362 -13.28 -16.66 13.96
N SER A 363 -13.13 -16.58 15.29
CA SER A 363 -12.55 -17.66 16.11
C SER A 363 -13.37 -18.94 15.97
N ILE A 364 -14.70 -18.88 16.06
CA ILE A 364 -15.58 -20.05 15.87
C ILE A 364 -15.46 -20.61 14.45
N ILE A 365 -15.35 -19.75 13.42
CA ILE A 365 -15.14 -20.21 12.04
C ILE A 365 -13.77 -20.89 11.89
N ALA A 366 -12.71 -20.31 12.46
CA ALA A 366 -11.37 -20.89 12.44
C ALA A 366 -11.35 -22.24 13.16
N TYR A 367 -12.03 -22.37 14.30
CA TYR A 367 -12.18 -23.61 15.05
C TYR A 367 -12.84 -24.70 14.20
N LYS A 368 -13.97 -24.38 13.54
CA LYS A 368 -14.66 -25.30 12.62
C LYS A 368 -13.81 -25.68 11.40
N ALA A 369 -12.86 -24.82 11.00
CA ALA A 369 -11.89 -25.10 9.93
C ALA A 369 -10.62 -25.82 10.43
N SER A 370 -10.57 -26.20 11.72
CA SER A 370 -9.42 -26.80 12.40
C SER A 370 -8.15 -25.93 12.40
N LEU A 371 -8.31 -24.60 12.35
CA LEU A 371 -7.22 -23.63 12.40
C LEU A 371 -6.99 -23.19 13.86
N PHE A 372 -6.68 -24.15 14.72
CA PHE A 372 -6.59 -23.99 16.18
C PHE A 372 -5.65 -22.88 16.65
N PHE A 373 -4.49 -22.71 16.00
CA PHE A 373 -3.57 -21.63 16.32
C PHE A 373 -4.19 -20.23 16.07
N LEU A 374 -5.07 -20.08 15.08
CA LEU A 374 -5.79 -18.82 14.89
C LEU A 374 -6.81 -18.58 15.99
N CYS A 375 -7.44 -19.63 16.53
CA CYS A 375 -8.34 -19.52 17.69
C CYS A 375 -7.58 -19.00 18.92
N GLU A 376 -6.39 -19.57 19.19
CA GLU A 376 -5.49 -19.08 20.24
C GLU A 376 -5.08 -17.63 19.99
N THR A 377 -4.78 -17.27 18.74
CA THR A 377 -4.43 -15.89 18.35
C THR A 377 -5.58 -14.91 18.62
N PHE A 378 -6.82 -15.28 18.26
CA PHE A 378 -8.00 -14.46 18.57
C PHE A 378 -8.21 -14.30 20.08
N ALA A 379 -8.04 -15.37 20.86
CA ALA A 379 -8.18 -15.31 22.31
C ALA A 379 -7.09 -14.42 22.95
N TYR A 380 -5.84 -14.56 22.50
CA TYR A 380 -4.74 -13.72 22.95
C TYR A 380 -5.01 -12.23 22.66
N ASP A 381 -5.34 -11.90 21.40
CA ASP A 381 -5.55 -10.52 21.00
C ASP A 381 -6.83 -9.92 21.64
N LEU A 382 -7.91 -10.69 21.80
CA LEU A 382 -9.11 -10.22 22.49
C LEU A 382 -8.83 -10.00 23.99
N GLY A 383 -8.07 -10.88 24.64
CA GLY A 383 -7.65 -10.71 26.03
C GLY A 383 -6.85 -9.42 26.24
N HIS A 384 -5.92 -9.12 25.33
CA HIS A 384 -5.15 -7.87 25.35
C HIS A 384 -6.03 -6.62 25.12
N LEU A 385 -7.02 -6.71 24.23
CA LEU A 385 -8.00 -5.64 24.01
C LEU A 385 -8.84 -5.38 25.28
N VAL A 386 -9.30 -6.44 25.95
CA VAL A 386 -10.04 -6.34 27.23
C VAL A 386 -9.16 -5.70 28.30
N GLN A 387 -7.92 -6.17 28.44
CA GLN A 387 -6.95 -5.61 29.38
C GLN A 387 -6.74 -4.11 29.13
N THR A 388 -6.57 -3.70 27.87
CA THR A 388 -6.41 -2.29 27.48
C THR A 388 -7.65 -1.46 27.86
N CYS A 389 -8.85 -2.00 27.61
CA CYS A 389 -10.11 -1.35 27.95
C CYS A 389 -10.32 -1.15 29.46
N SER A 390 -9.74 -2.01 30.31
CA SER A 390 -9.88 -1.91 31.77
C SER A 390 -9.35 -0.58 32.35
N ASN A 391 -8.50 0.11 31.60
CA ASN A 391 -7.96 1.42 31.99
C ASN A 391 -8.83 2.60 31.51
N LEU A 392 -9.86 2.36 30.69
CA LEU A 392 -10.58 3.42 29.95
C LEU A 392 -12.07 3.57 30.35
N GLY A 393 -12.77 2.50 30.76
CA GLY A 393 -14.17 2.61 31.22
C GLY A 393 -14.87 1.28 31.56
N ASP A 394 -15.84 1.32 32.48
CA ASP A 394 -16.44 0.12 33.10
C ASP A 394 -17.43 -0.66 32.21
N GLU A 395 -18.32 0.03 31.47
CA GLU A 395 -19.40 -0.64 30.73
C GLU A 395 -18.90 -1.39 29.49
N VAL A 396 -18.02 -0.74 28.73
CA VAL A 396 -17.37 -1.30 27.53
C VAL A 396 -16.48 -2.46 27.92
N HIS A 397 -15.71 -2.30 29.01
CA HIS A 397 -14.84 -3.34 29.54
C HIS A 397 -15.63 -4.61 29.91
N ARG A 398 -16.76 -4.47 30.64
CA ARG A 398 -17.62 -5.61 30.97
C ARG A 398 -18.18 -6.30 29.73
N SER A 399 -18.57 -5.53 28.71
CA SER A 399 -19.10 -6.08 27.47
C SER A 399 -18.03 -6.83 26.66
N LEU A 400 -16.81 -6.29 26.58
CA LEU A 400 -15.67 -6.98 25.96
C LEU A 400 -15.27 -8.25 26.73
N LEU A 401 -15.28 -8.19 28.07
CA LEU A 401 -15.02 -9.35 28.93
C LEU A 401 -16.07 -10.46 28.68
N ASP A 402 -17.35 -10.12 28.60
CA ASP A 402 -18.41 -11.08 28.27
C ASP A 402 -18.21 -11.75 26.89
N ILE A 403 -17.78 -10.98 25.88
CA ILE A 403 -17.44 -11.51 24.56
C ILE A 403 -16.24 -12.47 24.67
N PHE A 404 -15.22 -12.11 25.45
CA PHE A 404 -14.00 -12.89 25.63
C PHE A 404 -14.25 -14.22 26.35
N LEU A 405 -15.07 -14.23 27.40
CA LEU A 405 -15.45 -15.48 28.09
C LEU A 405 -16.16 -16.46 27.15
N LYS A 406 -16.97 -15.95 26.22
CA LYS A 406 -17.72 -16.76 25.23
C LYS A 406 -16.92 -17.19 24.00
N ILE A 407 -15.60 -16.99 23.99
CA ILE A 407 -14.75 -17.39 22.85
C ILE A 407 -14.39 -18.89 22.89
N ASP A 408 -14.34 -19.48 24.08
CA ASP A 408 -14.01 -20.90 24.26
C ASP A 408 -15.07 -21.82 23.64
N GLN A 409 -14.66 -23.02 23.24
CA GLN A 409 -15.52 -24.04 22.63
C GLN A 409 -15.23 -25.40 23.28
N ASP A 410 -16.27 -26.18 23.56
CA ASP A 410 -16.09 -27.53 24.13
C ASP A 410 -15.31 -28.44 23.17
N PRO A 411 -14.19 -29.03 23.59
CA PRO A 411 -13.36 -29.88 22.73
C PRO A 411 -13.98 -31.28 22.54
N GLU A 412 -14.00 -31.77 21.30
CA GLU A 412 -14.45 -33.12 20.95
C GLU A 412 -13.27 -34.07 20.60
N SER A 413 -12.04 -33.54 20.57
CA SER A 413 -10.81 -34.26 20.17
C SER A 413 -9.57 -33.73 20.90
N GLU A 414 -8.49 -34.50 20.92
CA GLU A 414 -7.23 -34.12 21.59
C GLU A 414 -6.57 -32.85 21.02
N GLN A 415 -6.66 -32.62 19.70
CA GLN A 415 -6.16 -31.38 19.09
C GLN A 415 -7.00 -30.16 19.47
N GLN A 416 -8.33 -30.33 19.58
CA GLN A 416 -9.22 -29.28 20.08
C GLN A 416 -8.97 -29.01 21.56
N GLU A 417 -8.70 -30.05 22.35
CA GLU A 417 -8.33 -29.94 23.76
C GLU A 417 -7.08 -29.08 23.93
N GLN A 418 -6.05 -29.30 23.10
CA GLN A 418 -4.84 -28.47 23.09
C GLN A 418 -5.14 -27.00 22.76
N SER A 419 -5.94 -26.73 21.74
CA SER A 419 -6.31 -25.35 21.37
C SER A 419 -7.07 -24.63 22.48
N SER A 420 -8.01 -25.34 23.09
CA SER A 420 -8.88 -24.80 24.16
C SER A 420 -8.04 -24.48 25.40
N ARG A 421 -6.96 -25.23 25.66
CA ARG A 421 -5.97 -24.85 26.70
C ARG A 421 -5.29 -23.52 26.41
N GLY A 422 -4.99 -23.19 25.15
CA GLY A 422 -4.46 -21.88 24.76
C GLY A 422 -5.41 -20.71 25.05
N VAL A 423 -6.71 -20.92 24.84
CA VAL A 423 -7.76 -19.96 25.21
C VAL A 423 -7.81 -19.77 26.71
N ARG A 424 -7.84 -20.86 27.50
CA ARG A 424 -7.83 -20.80 28.97
C ARG A 424 -6.57 -20.13 29.52
N LYS A 425 -5.39 -20.35 28.94
CA LYS A 425 -4.15 -19.63 29.32
C LYS A 425 -4.31 -18.12 29.17
N SER A 426 -4.94 -17.66 28.08
CA SER A 426 -5.21 -16.23 27.87
C SER A 426 -6.18 -15.66 28.91
N GLN A 427 -7.20 -16.42 29.30
CA GLN A 427 -8.14 -16.04 30.36
C GLN A 427 -7.46 -15.97 31.73
N VAL A 428 -6.63 -16.95 32.08
CA VAL A 428 -5.85 -16.95 33.34
C VAL A 428 -4.91 -15.75 33.41
N LYS A 429 -4.23 -15.39 32.31
CA LYS A 429 -3.40 -14.18 32.25
C LYS A 429 -4.20 -12.92 32.59
N LEU A 430 -5.40 -12.78 32.01
CA LEU A 430 -6.28 -11.65 32.31
C LEU A 430 -6.78 -11.67 33.76
N ALA A 431 -7.10 -12.83 34.31
CA ALA A 431 -7.49 -12.96 35.72
C ALA A 431 -6.37 -12.54 36.67
N ALA A 432 -5.13 -12.97 36.40
CA ALA A 432 -3.96 -12.56 37.17
C ALA A 432 -3.70 -11.04 37.08
N TYR A 433 -3.93 -10.44 35.92
CA TYR A 433 -3.90 -8.98 35.76
C TYR A 433 -4.96 -8.28 36.61
N TYR A 434 -6.19 -8.78 36.68
CA TYR A 434 -7.20 -8.18 37.56
C TYR A 434 -6.84 -8.33 39.05
N LEU A 435 -6.30 -9.48 39.45
CA LEU A 435 -5.85 -9.69 40.83
C LEU A 435 -4.69 -8.76 41.19
N SER A 436 -3.74 -8.51 40.27
CA SER A 436 -2.64 -7.59 40.52
C SER A 436 -3.08 -6.14 40.74
N ARG A 437 -4.25 -5.78 40.21
CA ARG A 437 -4.92 -4.50 40.46
C ARG A 437 -5.87 -4.49 41.67
N GLY A 438 -6.09 -5.63 42.33
CA GLY A 438 -7.04 -5.77 43.42
C GLY A 438 -8.49 -5.93 42.97
N ASP A 439 -8.76 -6.09 41.67
CA ASP A 439 -10.09 -6.21 41.07
C ASP A 439 -10.61 -7.66 41.15
N LYS A 440 -10.72 -8.19 42.37
CA LYS A 440 -11.06 -9.61 42.63
C LYS A 440 -12.40 -10.04 42.01
N TYR A 441 -13.37 -9.13 41.92
CA TYR A 441 -14.67 -9.40 41.30
C TYR A 441 -14.54 -9.80 39.82
N LEU A 442 -13.65 -9.15 39.06
CA LEU A 442 -13.47 -9.46 37.64
C LEU A 442 -12.72 -10.77 37.43
N ALA A 443 -11.74 -11.08 38.30
CA ALA A 443 -11.11 -12.39 38.33
C ALA A 443 -12.10 -13.50 38.69
N ASP A 444 -13.04 -13.24 39.61
CA ASP A 444 -14.10 -14.18 40.01
C ASP A 444 -15.04 -14.54 38.85
N LEU A 445 -15.32 -13.59 37.93
CA LEU A 445 -16.08 -13.89 36.71
C LEU A 445 -15.37 -14.90 35.81
N ILE A 446 -14.05 -14.78 35.65
CA ILE A 446 -13.24 -15.74 34.88
C ILE A 446 -13.18 -17.09 35.61
N PHE A 447 -13.05 -17.08 36.93
CA PHE A 447 -13.09 -18.30 37.74
C PHE A 447 -14.41 -19.05 37.58
N HIS A 448 -15.55 -18.35 37.67
CA HIS A 448 -16.87 -18.96 37.51
C HIS A 448 -17.06 -19.58 36.12
N ASP A 449 -16.52 -18.95 35.06
CA ASP A 449 -16.52 -19.52 33.70
C ASP A 449 -15.68 -20.80 33.60
N MET A 450 -14.60 -20.91 34.38
CA MET A 450 -13.68 -22.06 34.39
C MET A 450 -13.98 -23.11 35.47
N HIS A 451 -14.89 -22.85 36.42
CA HIS A 451 -15.04 -23.67 37.64
C HIS A 451 -15.41 -25.14 37.35
N HIS A 452 -16.05 -25.42 36.22
CA HIS A 452 -16.42 -26.78 35.81
C HIS A 452 -15.29 -27.56 35.13
N GLU A 453 -14.13 -26.93 34.89
CA GLU A 453 -13.00 -27.58 34.24
C GLU A 453 -12.40 -28.69 35.12
N PRO A 454 -12.03 -29.85 34.55
CA PRO A 454 -11.37 -30.91 35.31
C PRO A 454 -10.08 -30.41 35.96
N TYR A 455 -9.88 -30.73 37.23
CA TYR A 455 -8.70 -30.31 37.99
C TYR A 455 -7.38 -30.68 37.31
N THR A 456 -7.31 -31.86 36.68
CA THR A 456 -6.14 -32.30 35.89
C THR A 456 -5.83 -31.36 34.72
N ARG A 457 -6.86 -30.84 34.04
CA ARG A 457 -6.70 -29.87 32.94
C ARG A 457 -6.20 -28.53 33.46
N VAL A 458 -6.75 -28.06 34.58
CA VAL A 458 -6.32 -26.82 35.25
C VAL A 458 -4.85 -26.90 35.67
N GLN A 459 -4.39 -28.04 36.20
CA GLN A 459 -2.98 -28.26 36.55
C GLN A 459 -2.06 -28.16 35.34
N ILE A 460 -2.42 -28.81 34.22
CA ILE A 460 -1.62 -28.75 32.99
C ILE A 460 -1.52 -27.31 32.46
N ILE A 461 -2.62 -26.55 32.49
CA ILE A 461 -2.63 -25.13 32.09
C ILE A 461 -1.67 -24.32 32.97
N CYS A 462 -1.68 -24.55 34.28
CA CYS A 462 -0.78 -23.88 35.23
C CYS A 462 0.70 -24.20 34.94
N GLU A 463 1.03 -25.47 34.74
CA GLU A 463 2.39 -25.92 34.43
C GLU A 463 2.90 -25.35 33.10
N GLU A 464 2.07 -25.38 32.05
CA GLU A 464 2.41 -24.78 30.74
C GLU A 464 2.61 -23.27 30.83
N LEU A 465 1.77 -22.56 31.58
CA LEU A 465 1.86 -21.10 31.69
C LEU A 465 3.11 -20.67 32.48
N LEU A 466 3.43 -21.37 33.59
CA LEU A 466 4.59 -21.05 34.43
C LEU A 466 5.93 -21.45 33.80
N SER A 467 5.93 -22.39 32.85
CA SER A 467 7.14 -22.87 32.16
C SER A 467 7.47 -22.07 30.88
N THR A 468 6.58 -21.20 30.42
CA THR A 468 6.79 -20.42 29.19
C THR A 468 7.82 -19.29 29.42
N GLY A 469 8.88 -19.27 28.59
CA GLY A 469 9.89 -18.21 28.57
C GLY A 469 9.43 -16.91 27.90
N GLU A 470 10.20 -15.83 28.12
CA GLU A 470 9.97 -14.47 27.60
C GLU A 470 10.02 -14.42 26.07
N ASP A 471 11.19 -14.75 25.52
CA ASP A 471 11.40 -14.75 24.09
C ASP A 471 11.16 -16.14 23.50
N PHE A 472 10.52 -16.15 22.33
CA PHE A 472 10.72 -17.25 21.41
C PHE A 472 12.16 -17.18 20.89
N TRP A 473 12.80 -18.32 20.62
CA TRP A 473 14.15 -18.34 20.01
C TRP A 473 14.20 -17.68 18.61
N GLU A 474 13.05 -17.26 18.08
CA GLU A 474 12.85 -16.64 16.78
C GLU A 474 12.38 -15.19 16.95
N PHE A 475 12.90 -14.28 16.12
CA PHE A 475 12.43 -12.90 16.08
C PHE A 475 11.00 -12.84 15.51
N THR A 476 10.06 -12.31 16.29
CA THR A 476 8.67 -12.14 15.86
C THR A 476 8.24 -10.68 15.96
N ASP A 477 7.38 -10.25 15.03
CA ASP A 477 6.84 -8.88 15.03
C ASP A 477 5.94 -8.59 16.24
N ARG A 478 5.59 -9.59 17.05
CA ARG A 478 4.74 -9.44 18.24
C ARG A 478 5.54 -9.32 19.55
N GLY A 479 6.87 -9.41 19.49
CA GLY A 479 7.75 -9.26 20.66
C GLY A 479 7.73 -10.50 21.54
N GLU A 480 6.67 -10.65 22.33
CA GLU A 480 6.58 -11.67 23.38
C GLU A 480 5.77 -12.90 22.95
N SER A 481 6.10 -14.05 23.55
CA SER A 481 5.29 -15.26 23.43
C SER A 481 3.87 -15.02 23.98
N PHE A 482 2.84 -15.57 23.31
CA PHE A 482 1.44 -15.42 23.76
C PHE A 482 1.24 -15.80 25.22
N TYR A 483 1.97 -16.81 25.68
CA TYR A 483 1.87 -17.36 27.03
C TYR A 483 2.96 -16.87 27.97
N TYR A 484 3.82 -15.94 27.54
CA TYR A 484 4.77 -15.33 28.46
C TYR A 484 4.01 -14.60 29.58
N LEU A 485 4.47 -14.82 30.80
CA LEU A 485 3.93 -14.23 32.01
C LEU A 485 5.01 -13.39 32.66
N GLU A 486 4.77 -12.08 32.71
CA GLU A 486 5.63 -11.14 33.42
C GLU A 486 5.89 -11.65 34.85
N PRO A 487 7.13 -11.56 35.35
CA PRO A 487 7.48 -12.07 36.68
C PRO A 487 6.58 -11.53 37.80
N GLU A 488 6.08 -10.31 37.65
CA GLU A 488 5.19 -9.62 38.59
C GLU A 488 3.78 -10.25 38.67
N LEU A 489 3.33 -10.91 37.60
CA LEU A 489 2.02 -11.56 37.54
C LEU A 489 2.04 -13.00 38.06
N ARG A 490 3.21 -13.62 38.25
CA ARG A 490 3.35 -15.01 38.73
C ARG A 490 2.68 -15.28 40.08
N PRO A 491 2.79 -14.42 41.11
CA PRO A 491 2.11 -14.65 42.39
C PRO A 491 0.59 -14.66 42.23
N TYR A 492 0.04 -13.80 41.38
CA TYR A 492 -1.39 -13.68 41.14
C TYR A 492 -1.95 -14.84 40.31
N VAL A 493 -1.14 -15.40 39.38
CA VAL A 493 -1.48 -16.66 38.71
C VAL A 493 -1.58 -17.80 39.72
N GLN A 494 -0.63 -17.91 40.64
CA GLN A 494 -0.67 -18.92 41.71
C GLN A 494 -1.88 -18.72 42.64
N GLU A 495 -2.19 -17.46 42.99
CA GLU A 495 -3.39 -17.13 43.76
C GLU A 495 -4.66 -17.55 43.00
N PHE A 496 -4.79 -17.23 41.72
CA PHE A 496 -5.96 -17.60 40.92
C PHE A 496 -6.15 -19.13 40.84
N PHE A 497 -5.06 -19.88 40.61
CA PHE A 497 -5.13 -21.34 40.60
C PHE A 497 -5.48 -21.93 41.97
N SER A 498 -5.14 -21.24 43.07
CA SER A 498 -5.49 -21.66 44.43
C SER A 498 -7.01 -21.80 44.64
N TRP A 499 -7.84 -21.12 43.84
CA TRP A 499 -9.29 -21.14 43.95
C TRP A 499 -9.93 -22.45 43.44
N PHE A 500 -9.20 -23.23 42.63
CA PHE A 500 -9.67 -24.51 42.09
C PHE A 500 -9.35 -25.71 42.99
N TYR A 501 -8.54 -25.53 44.04
CA TYR A 501 -8.22 -26.61 44.96
C TYR A 501 -9.42 -26.90 45.86
N PRO A 502 -9.79 -28.17 46.06
CA PRO A 502 -10.80 -28.49 47.06
C PRO A 502 -10.32 -28.05 48.45
N PRO A 503 -11.22 -27.57 49.33
CA PRO A 503 -10.86 -27.29 50.71
C PRO A 503 -10.27 -28.56 51.33
N SER A 504 -9.12 -28.42 51.98
CA SER A 504 -8.44 -29.53 52.63
C SER A 504 -9.41 -30.26 53.55
N VAL A 505 -9.66 -31.55 53.27
CA VAL A 505 -10.41 -32.42 54.18
C VAL A 505 -9.62 -32.42 55.50
N PRO A 506 -10.20 -31.98 56.64
CA PRO A 506 -9.49 -32.02 57.90
C PRO A 506 -9.14 -33.47 58.21
N ALA A 507 -7.87 -33.74 58.52
CA ALA A 507 -7.39 -35.07 58.84
C ALA A 507 -8.25 -35.67 59.96
N PRO A 508 -8.68 -36.94 59.85
CA PRO A 508 -9.34 -37.61 60.96
C PRO A 508 -8.36 -37.68 62.12
N GLY A 509 -8.69 -36.97 63.20
CA GLY A 509 -7.93 -36.96 64.46
C GLY A 509 -8.12 -38.23 65.27
#